data_AF-A0A932VF14-F1
#
_entry.id   AF-A0A932VF14-F1
#
_cell.length_a   1.000
_cell.length_b   1.000
_cell.length_c   1.000
_cell.angle_alpha   90.00
_cell.angle_beta   90.00
_cell.angle_gamma   90.00
#
_symmetry.space_group_name_H-M   'P 1'
#
loop_
_entity.id
_entity.type
_entity.pdbx_description
1 polymer ?
#
loop_
_entity_poly.entity_id
_entity_poly.type
_entity_poly.pdbx_seq_one_letter_code
_entity_poly.pdbx_strand_id
1 'polypeptide(L)'
;LADQNLVSGTAKLMQAILTLLALGLAYMLFHDLSDSLHLLPAPSTPQRPLSMAISTFAILVSVSCFGILFKVPPRALPWATLTGLLGWLVLRLFSSADYLVAASFLGSLSVGLVSLTLGWRYKVPSQVFSVPGMIAMLPGMLALTSMRNLAMGQQAHGINLAFRVAITAGAIVFGLFTARIPFALLGPVHSEKNP
;
A
#
# COMPACT_ATOMS: atom_id res chain seq x y z
N LEU A 1 -4.02 -27.89 20.17
CA LEU A 1 -3.34 -26.60 19.94
C LEU A 1 -3.68 -25.94 18.59
N ALA A 2 -4.31 -26.63 17.61
CA ALA A 2 -4.78 -26.03 16.36
C ALA A 2 -6.14 -25.28 16.47
N ASP A 3 -7.06 -25.74 17.34
CA ASP A 3 -8.40 -25.15 17.47
C ASP A 3 -8.43 -23.72 18.04
N GLN A 4 -7.45 -23.33 18.85
CA GLN A 4 -7.38 -21.97 19.40
C GLN A 4 -7.02 -20.91 18.35
N ASN A 5 -6.40 -21.32 17.23
CA ASN A 5 -6.04 -20.42 16.13
C ASN A 5 -7.12 -20.33 15.04
N LEU A 6 -7.96 -21.36 14.87
CA LEU A 6 -9.08 -21.32 13.92
C LEU A 6 -10.16 -20.32 14.36
N VAL A 7 -10.56 -20.37 15.64
CA VAL A 7 -11.57 -19.45 16.20
C VAL A 7 -11.09 -17.99 16.14
N SER A 8 -9.80 -17.75 16.41
CA SER A 8 -9.19 -16.41 16.28
C SER A 8 -9.12 -15.94 14.82
N GLY A 9 -8.81 -16.86 13.90
CA GLY A 9 -8.75 -16.57 12.46
C GLY A 9 -10.12 -16.20 11.89
N THR A 10 -11.15 -17.00 12.17
CA THR A 10 -12.53 -16.70 11.74
C THR A 10 -13.07 -15.43 12.38
N ALA A 11 -12.69 -15.13 13.63
CA ALA A 11 -13.08 -13.88 14.30
C ALA A 11 -12.48 -12.64 13.61
N LYS A 12 -11.19 -12.68 13.23
CA LYS A 12 -10.55 -11.60 12.47
C LYS A 12 -11.16 -11.44 11.08
N LEU A 13 -11.50 -12.54 10.42
CA LEU A 13 -12.21 -12.51 9.15
C LEU A 13 -13.61 -11.90 9.30
N MET A 14 -14.37 -12.32 10.32
CA MET A 14 -15.70 -11.77 10.60
C MET A 14 -15.62 -10.28 10.91
N GLN A 15 -14.64 -9.85 11.70
CA GLN A 15 -14.39 -8.44 11.99
C GLN A 15 -14.07 -7.66 10.70
N ALA A 16 -13.21 -8.19 9.83
CA ALA A 16 -12.89 -7.56 8.55
C ALA A 16 -14.13 -7.45 7.64
N ILE A 17 -14.93 -8.51 7.54
CA ILE A 17 -16.18 -8.54 6.75
C ILE A 17 -17.18 -7.52 7.30
N LEU A 18 -17.38 -7.48 8.62
CA LEU A 18 -18.28 -6.51 9.26
C LEU A 18 -17.80 -5.08 9.03
N THR A 19 -16.50 -4.81 9.10
CA THR A 19 -15.96 -3.47 8.82
C THR A 19 -16.11 -3.07 7.36
N LEU A 20 -15.94 -4.00 6.41
CA LEU A 20 -16.16 -3.74 4.98
C LEU A 20 -17.63 -3.44 4.69
N LEU A 21 -18.53 -4.21 5.28
CA LEU A 21 -19.97 -4.04 5.10
C LEU A 21 -20.47 -2.75 5.75
N ALA A 22 -20.00 -2.44 6.96
CA ALA A 22 -20.28 -1.17 7.63
C ALA A 22 -19.76 0.03 6.82
N LEU A 23 -18.55 -0.05 6.25
CA LEU A 23 -17.99 1.01 5.40
C LEU A 23 -18.82 1.20 4.12
N GLY A 24 -19.27 0.10 3.50
CA GLY A 24 -20.13 0.13 2.32
C GLY A 24 -21.49 0.79 2.60
N LEU A 25 -22.17 0.36 3.66
CA LEU A 25 -23.45 0.94 4.08
C LEU A 25 -23.32 2.42 4.47
N ALA A 26 -22.28 2.77 5.25
CA ALA A 26 -22.02 4.15 5.63
C ALA A 26 -21.78 5.04 4.41
N TYR A 27 -21.05 4.55 3.41
CA TYR A 27 -20.83 5.27 2.16
C TYR A 27 -22.14 5.49 1.38
N MET A 28 -22.99 4.45 1.24
CA MET A 28 -24.27 4.58 0.54
C MET A 28 -25.20 5.57 1.22
N LEU A 29 -25.39 5.42 2.54
CA LEU A 29 -26.25 6.32 3.31
C LEU A 29 -25.75 7.76 3.30
N PHE A 30 -24.43 7.96 3.33
CA PHE A 30 -23.81 9.29 3.19
C PHE A 30 -24.02 9.88 1.80
N HIS A 31 -23.91 9.08 0.74
CA HIS A 31 -24.15 9.53 -0.63
C HIS A 31 -25.60 9.99 -0.81
N ASP A 32 -26.56 9.16 -0.40
CA ASP A 32 -28.01 9.45 -0.48
C ASP A 32 -28.38 10.69 0.36
N LEU A 33 -27.79 10.82 1.55
CA LEU A 33 -27.94 12.00 2.39
C LEU A 33 -27.31 13.25 1.76
N SER A 34 -26.15 13.10 1.12
CA SER A 34 -25.47 14.22 0.45
C SER A 34 -26.24 14.73 -0.76
N ASP A 35 -26.84 13.82 -1.54
CA ASP A 35 -27.69 14.16 -2.68
C ASP A 35 -28.98 14.83 -2.20
N SER A 36 -29.53 14.40 -1.06
CA SER A 36 -30.74 15.00 -0.48
C SER A 36 -30.51 16.42 0.07
N LEU A 37 -29.30 16.75 0.50
CA LEU A 37 -28.95 18.04 1.09
C LEU A 37 -28.28 19.03 0.11
N HIS A 38 -27.91 18.62 -1.12
CA HIS A 38 -27.17 19.47 -2.09
C HIS A 38 -25.86 20.09 -1.52
N LEU A 39 -25.35 19.63 -0.36
CA LEU A 39 -24.35 20.36 0.42
C LEU A 39 -22.89 20.15 -0.04
N LEU A 40 -22.62 19.21 -0.95
CA LEU A 40 -21.26 18.94 -1.42
C LEU A 40 -21.23 18.92 -2.95
N PRO A 41 -20.77 20.00 -3.60
CA PRO A 41 -20.37 19.92 -5.00
C PRO A 41 -19.37 18.78 -5.14
N ALA A 42 -19.51 17.98 -6.20
CA ALA A 42 -18.55 16.94 -6.53
C ALA A 42 -17.12 17.50 -6.37
N PRO A 43 -16.19 16.81 -5.67
CA PRO A 43 -14.83 17.28 -5.51
C PRO A 43 -14.14 17.29 -6.88
N SER A 44 -14.32 18.38 -7.61
CA SER A 44 -13.61 18.74 -8.82
C SER A 44 -12.29 19.36 -8.37
N THR A 45 -11.45 18.57 -7.69
CA THR A 45 -10.05 18.96 -7.59
C THR A 45 -9.52 18.99 -9.02
N PRO A 46 -9.09 20.16 -9.53
CA PRO A 46 -8.53 20.23 -10.85
C PRO A 46 -7.30 19.31 -10.87
N GLN A 47 -7.32 18.28 -11.72
CA GLN A 47 -6.15 17.47 -12.07
C GLN A 47 -5.15 18.33 -12.85
N ARG A 48 -4.67 19.42 -12.24
CA ARG A 48 -3.52 20.14 -12.74
C ARG A 48 -2.32 19.20 -12.57
N PRO A 49 -1.43 19.07 -13.57
CA PRO A 49 -0.15 18.43 -13.38
C PRO A 49 0.62 19.26 -12.36
N LEU A 50 0.41 18.91 -11.09
CA LEU A 50 1.04 19.54 -9.95
C LEU A 50 2.54 19.48 -10.20
N SER A 51 3.22 20.62 -10.06
CA SER A 51 4.66 20.70 -10.20
C SER A 51 5.32 19.54 -9.46
N MET A 52 6.33 18.91 -10.07
CA MET A 52 6.96 17.69 -9.52
C MET A 52 7.33 17.83 -8.05
N ALA A 53 7.69 19.05 -7.64
CA ALA A 53 7.97 19.42 -6.25
C ALA A 53 6.82 19.11 -5.27
N ILE A 54 5.57 19.44 -5.62
CA ILE A 54 4.45 19.26 -4.68
C ILE A 54 4.09 17.78 -4.53
N SER A 55 4.15 16.98 -5.60
CA SER A 55 3.94 15.54 -5.49
C SER A 55 4.98 14.89 -4.58
N THR A 56 6.26 15.20 -4.80
CA THR A 56 7.37 14.69 -3.97
C THR A 56 7.18 15.09 -2.50
N PHE A 57 6.78 16.34 -2.24
CA PHE A 57 6.51 16.82 -0.88
C PHE A 57 5.34 16.07 -0.23
N ALA A 58 4.22 15.90 -0.95
CA ALA A 58 3.05 15.19 -0.46
C ALA A 58 3.39 13.75 -0.05
N ILE A 59 4.25 13.08 -0.81
CA ILE A 59 4.66 11.70 -0.53
C ILE A 59 5.64 11.62 0.62
N LEU A 60 6.59 12.55 0.70
CA LEU A 60 7.47 12.66 1.86
C LEU A 60 6.66 12.82 3.15
N VAL A 61 5.65 13.68 3.14
CA VAL A 61 4.74 13.88 4.28
C VAL A 61 3.92 12.62 4.56
N SER A 62 3.33 12.00 3.54
CA SER A 62 2.52 10.79 3.69
C SER A 62 3.32 9.61 4.25
N VAL A 63 4.49 9.30 3.68
CA VAL A 63 5.36 8.21 4.15
C VAL A 63 5.90 8.50 5.55
N SER A 64 6.23 9.77 5.87
CA SER A 64 6.64 10.15 7.23
C SER A 64 5.52 9.93 8.23
N CYS A 65 4.29 10.31 7.88
CA CYS A 65 3.10 10.12 8.71
C CYS A 65 2.85 8.63 8.99
N PHE A 66 2.91 7.78 7.95
CA PHE A 66 2.83 6.33 8.14
C PHE A 66 3.99 5.79 8.99
N GLY A 67 5.22 6.28 8.79
CA GLY A 67 6.36 5.90 9.61
C GLY A 67 6.14 6.19 11.11
N ILE A 68 5.59 7.36 11.43
CA ILE A 68 5.23 7.72 12.81
C ILE A 68 4.09 6.84 13.34
N LEU A 69 3.07 6.58 12.52
CA LEU A 69 1.93 5.72 12.85
C LEU A 69 2.36 4.29 13.20
N PHE A 70 3.32 3.75 12.45
CA PHE A 70 3.91 2.42 12.69
C PHE A 70 5.05 2.43 13.74
N LYS A 71 5.24 3.53 14.48
CA LYS A 71 6.25 3.69 15.53
C LYS A 71 7.67 3.35 15.05
N VAL A 72 8.03 3.79 13.84
CA VAL A 72 9.40 3.67 13.32
C VAL A 72 10.36 4.47 14.22
N PRO A 73 11.51 3.91 14.65
CA PRO A 73 12.46 4.64 15.48
C PRO A 73 12.94 5.92 14.75
N PRO A 74 13.08 7.05 15.45
CA PRO A 74 13.32 8.36 14.81
C PRO A 74 14.62 8.41 13.99
N ARG A 75 15.61 7.57 14.35
CA ARG A 75 16.87 7.41 13.60
C ARG A 75 16.70 6.73 12.24
N ALA A 76 15.68 5.88 12.09
CA ALA A 76 15.37 5.14 10.88
C ALA A 76 14.31 5.84 10.01
N LEU A 77 13.54 6.75 10.59
CA LEU A 77 12.47 7.48 9.90
C LEU A 77 12.91 8.14 8.58
N PRO A 78 14.00 8.96 8.51
CA PRO A 78 14.39 9.61 7.26
C PRO A 78 14.78 8.62 6.16
N TRP A 79 15.37 7.49 6.52
CA TRP A 79 15.72 6.43 5.59
C TRP A 79 14.47 5.70 5.10
N ALA A 80 13.49 5.45 5.98
CA ALA A 80 12.20 4.88 5.59
C ALA A 80 11.46 5.81 4.61
N THR A 81 11.46 7.13 4.85
CA THR A 81 10.88 8.10 3.90
C THR A 81 11.56 8.06 2.55
N LEU A 82 12.90 7.99 2.53
CA LEU A 82 13.66 7.93 1.29
C LEU A 82 13.33 6.66 0.49
N THR A 83 13.19 5.50 1.16
CA THR A 83 12.79 4.26 0.47
C THR A 83 11.39 4.35 -0.13
N GLY A 84 10.42 4.92 0.59
CA GLY A 84 9.07 5.14 0.06
C GLY A 84 9.04 6.11 -1.11
N LEU A 85 9.84 7.18 -1.05
CA LEU A 85 10.01 8.10 -2.17
C LEU A 85 10.60 7.41 -3.39
N LEU A 86 11.58 6.52 -3.19
CA LEU A 86 12.23 5.74 -4.25
C LEU A 86 11.23 4.79 -4.93
N GLY A 87 10.39 4.11 -4.15
CA GLY A 87 9.31 3.28 -4.67
C GLY A 87 8.31 4.06 -5.51
N TRP A 88 7.88 5.23 -5.02
CA TRP A 88 7.01 6.10 -5.78
C TRP A 88 7.66 6.67 -7.04
N LEU A 89 8.96 7.01 -6.99
CA LEU A 89 9.69 7.51 -8.15
C LEU A 89 9.71 6.45 -9.26
N VAL A 90 10.01 5.19 -8.91
CA VAL A 90 9.95 4.07 -9.84
C VAL A 90 8.52 3.90 -10.38
N LEU A 91 7.51 3.92 -9.50
CA LEU A 91 6.12 3.84 -9.93
C LEU A 91 5.81 4.95 -10.95
N ARG A 92 6.22 6.20 -10.68
CA ARG A 92 5.95 7.35 -11.55
C ARG A 92 6.68 7.27 -12.89
N LEU A 93 7.93 6.80 -12.91
CA LEU A 93 8.71 6.64 -14.14
C LEU A 93 8.12 5.59 -15.09
N PHE A 94 7.57 4.51 -14.53
CA PHE A 94 7.05 3.39 -15.30
C PHE A 94 5.51 3.36 -15.42
N SER A 95 4.80 4.28 -14.77
CA SER A 95 3.33 4.35 -14.77
C SER A 95 2.80 4.94 -16.09
N SER A 96 2.89 4.17 -17.17
CA SER A 96 1.94 4.30 -18.28
C SER A 96 0.69 3.46 -17.99
N ALA A 97 -0.47 3.83 -18.54
CA ALA A 97 -1.78 3.26 -18.18
C ALA A 97 -1.84 1.71 -18.25
N ASP A 98 -1.05 1.08 -19.13
CA ASP A 98 -0.99 -0.37 -19.31
C ASP A 98 0.06 -1.07 -18.43
N TYR A 99 1.05 -0.35 -17.91
CA TYR A 99 2.19 -0.93 -17.19
C TYR A 99 2.09 -0.79 -15.67
N LEU A 100 0.94 -0.42 -15.11
CA LEU A 100 0.77 -0.22 -13.66
C LEU A 100 1.23 -1.44 -12.84
N VAL A 101 0.93 -2.65 -13.30
CA VAL A 101 1.32 -3.90 -12.64
C VAL A 101 2.84 -4.07 -12.64
N ALA A 102 3.49 -3.88 -13.78
CA ALA A 102 4.94 -3.98 -13.93
C ALA A 102 5.67 -2.87 -13.17
N ALA A 103 5.15 -1.64 -13.21
CA ALA A 103 5.66 -0.50 -12.44
C ALA A 103 5.56 -0.75 -10.93
N SER A 104 4.46 -1.35 -10.47
CA SER A 104 4.29 -1.71 -9.05
C SER A 104 5.22 -2.84 -8.63
N PHE A 105 5.45 -3.82 -9.50
CA PHE A 105 6.45 -4.87 -9.29
C PHE A 105 7.86 -4.27 -9.15
N LEU A 106 8.30 -3.46 -10.11
CA LEU A 106 9.62 -2.82 -10.08
C LEU A 106 9.78 -1.86 -8.89
N GLY A 107 8.73 -1.11 -8.55
CA GLY A 107 8.71 -0.21 -7.39
C GLY A 107 8.89 -0.99 -6.08
N SER A 108 8.11 -2.05 -5.88
CA SER A 108 8.21 -2.91 -4.69
C SER A 108 9.54 -3.67 -4.61
N LEU A 109 10.08 -4.13 -5.74
CA LEU A 109 11.41 -4.74 -5.82
C LEU A 109 12.50 -3.76 -5.39
N SER A 110 12.45 -2.53 -5.89
CA SER A 110 13.40 -1.46 -5.55
C SER A 110 13.32 -1.09 -4.06
N VAL A 111 12.10 -0.90 -3.53
CA VAL A 111 11.88 -0.65 -2.10
C VAL A 111 12.42 -1.81 -1.26
N GLY A 112 12.16 -3.05 -1.66
CA GLY A 112 12.66 -4.24 -0.99
C GLY A 112 14.19 -4.28 -0.93
N LEU A 113 14.87 -4.13 -2.07
CA LEU A 113 16.33 -4.18 -2.15
C LEU A 113 16.97 -3.10 -1.26
N VAL A 114 16.49 -1.86 -1.34
CA VAL A 114 17.03 -0.76 -0.53
C VAL A 114 16.71 -0.95 0.97
N SER A 115 15.53 -1.48 1.30
CA SER A 115 15.17 -1.75 2.70
C SER A 115 16.01 -2.86 3.32
N LEU A 116 16.40 -3.88 2.53
CA LEU A 116 17.28 -4.94 2.98
C LEU A 116 18.71 -4.43 3.23
N THR A 117 19.27 -3.63 2.32
CA THR A 117 20.62 -3.06 2.50
C THR A 117 20.68 -2.12 3.71
N LEU A 118 19.67 -1.27 3.90
CA LEU A 118 19.57 -0.40 5.07
C LEU A 118 19.35 -1.19 6.36
N GLY A 119 18.52 -2.24 6.33
CA GLY A 119 18.31 -3.13 7.47
C GLY A 119 19.61 -3.75 7.97
N TRP A 120 20.45 -4.21 7.04
CA TRP A 120 21.78 -4.72 7.37
C TRP A 120 22.71 -3.64 7.94
N ARG A 121 22.73 -2.45 7.32
CA ARG A 121 23.61 -1.34 7.72
C ARG A 121 23.28 -0.75 9.09
N TYR A 122 22.00 -0.70 9.45
CA TYR A 122 21.51 -0.09 10.69
C TYR A 122 21.15 -1.11 11.77
N LYS A 123 21.28 -2.42 11.51
CA LYS A 123 20.91 -3.52 12.43
C LYS A 123 19.46 -3.41 12.93
N VAL A 124 18.55 -3.03 12.05
CA VAL A 124 17.12 -2.89 12.33
C VAL A 124 16.35 -3.79 11.36
N PRO A 125 15.24 -4.42 11.75
CA PRO A 125 14.47 -5.26 10.83
C PRO A 125 14.12 -4.49 9.55
N SER A 126 14.39 -5.08 8.38
CA SER A 126 14.19 -4.43 7.07
C SER A 126 12.75 -3.97 6.83
N GLN A 127 11.78 -4.63 7.50
CA GLN A 127 10.36 -4.25 7.48
C GLN A 127 10.11 -2.81 7.97
N VAL A 128 10.95 -2.30 8.87
CA VAL A 128 10.85 -0.93 9.40
C VAL A 128 11.00 0.13 8.30
N PHE A 129 11.81 -0.18 7.27
CA PHE A 129 12.02 0.72 6.14
C PHE A 129 10.99 0.49 5.03
N SER A 130 10.65 -0.76 4.72
CA SER A 130 9.77 -1.07 3.58
C SER A 130 8.29 -0.78 3.84
N VAL A 131 7.77 -1.00 5.06
CA VAL A 131 6.33 -0.98 5.34
C VAL A 131 5.70 0.41 5.09
N PRO A 132 6.23 1.52 5.62
CA PRO A 132 5.62 2.84 5.41
C PRO A 132 5.58 3.24 3.93
N GLY A 133 6.66 2.96 3.19
CA GLY A 133 6.77 3.25 1.76
C GLY A 133 5.81 2.42 0.92
N MET A 134 5.69 1.12 1.21
CA MET A 134 4.74 0.25 0.52
C MET A 134 3.30 0.68 0.74
N ILE A 135 2.91 1.04 1.97
CA ILE A 135 1.54 1.44 2.30
C ILE A 135 1.13 2.70 1.53
N ALA A 136 2.03 3.68 1.42
CA ALA A 136 1.78 4.88 0.63
C ALA A 136 1.65 4.60 -0.89
N MET A 137 2.25 3.51 -1.38
CA MET A 137 2.27 3.14 -2.80
C MET A 137 1.07 2.27 -3.21
N LEU A 138 0.36 1.66 -2.25
CA LEU A 138 -0.76 0.79 -2.55
C LEU A 138 -1.84 1.54 -3.37
N PRO A 139 -2.44 0.90 -4.39
CA PRO A 139 -3.49 1.50 -5.21
C PRO A 139 -4.84 1.56 -4.45
N GLY A 140 -4.85 2.17 -3.26
CA GLY A 140 -6.02 2.22 -2.38
C GLY A 140 -7.20 2.99 -2.98
N MET A 141 -6.93 4.07 -3.73
CA MET A 141 -7.99 4.80 -4.44
C MET A 141 -8.64 3.97 -5.54
N LEU A 142 -7.86 3.17 -6.28
CA LEU A 142 -8.41 2.25 -7.29
C LEU A 142 -9.24 1.14 -6.64
N ALA A 143 -8.83 0.65 -5.47
CA ALA A 143 -9.59 -0.31 -4.68
C ALA A 143 -10.93 0.27 -4.18
N LEU A 144 -10.92 1.49 -3.65
CA LEU A 144 -12.16 2.17 -3.23
C LEU A 144 -13.08 2.46 -4.42
N THR A 145 -12.50 2.86 -5.56
CA THR A 145 -13.27 3.14 -6.79
C THR A 145 -13.89 1.85 -7.35
N SER A 146 -13.22 0.71 -7.26
CA SER A 146 -13.78 -0.58 -7.71
C SER A 146 -14.98 -0.97 -6.87
N MET A 147 -14.87 -0.87 -5.53
CA MET A 147 -15.97 -1.13 -4.60
C MET A 147 -17.14 -0.18 -4.84
N ARG A 148 -16.85 1.10 -5.05
CA ARG A 148 -17.86 2.12 -5.35
C ARG A 148 -18.63 1.81 -6.63
N ASN A 149 -17.93 1.47 -7.71
CA ASN A 149 -18.57 1.12 -8.99
C ASN A 149 -19.44 -0.14 -8.86
N LEU A 150 -19.01 -1.11 -8.03
CA LEU A 150 -19.79 -2.30 -7.74
C LEU A 150 -21.07 -1.97 -6.96
N ALA A 151 -20.98 -1.09 -5.96
CA ALA A 151 -22.13 -0.62 -5.17
C ALA A 151 -23.12 0.22 -6.00
N MET A 152 -22.61 1.00 -6.98
CA MET A 152 -23.42 1.82 -7.89
C MET A 152 -24.01 1.04 -9.08
N GLY A 153 -23.89 -0.30 -9.11
CA GLY A 153 -24.44 -1.14 -10.18
C GLY A 153 -23.62 -1.19 -11.47
N GLN A 154 -22.45 -0.52 -11.55
CA GLN A 154 -21.54 -0.56 -12.70
C GLN A 154 -20.64 -1.80 -12.66
N GLN A 155 -21.25 -2.99 -12.70
CA GLN A 155 -20.59 -4.26 -12.46
C GLN A 155 -19.38 -4.52 -13.39
N ALA A 156 -19.50 -4.24 -14.69
CA ALA A 156 -18.43 -4.48 -15.66
C ALA A 156 -17.15 -3.68 -15.33
N HIS A 157 -17.29 -2.40 -15.00
CA HIS A 157 -16.16 -1.55 -14.60
C HIS A 157 -15.65 -1.87 -13.20
N GLY A 158 -16.55 -2.13 -12.24
CA GLY A 158 -16.19 -2.51 -10.87
C GLY A 158 -15.36 -3.80 -10.83
N ILE A 159 -15.79 -4.85 -11.54
CA ILE A 159 -15.09 -6.14 -11.60
C ILE A 159 -13.72 -5.98 -12.28
N ASN A 160 -13.64 -5.29 -13.41
CA ASN A 160 -12.36 -5.08 -14.12
C ASN A 160 -11.35 -4.36 -13.20
N LEU A 161 -11.78 -3.29 -12.53
CA LEU A 161 -10.93 -2.52 -11.63
C LEU A 161 -10.51 -3.36 -10.40
N ALA A 162 -11.41 -4.20 -9.87
CA ALA A 162 -11.11 -5.11 -8.78
C ALA A 162 -10.04 -6.16 -9.16
N PHE A 163 -10.14 -6.76 -10.35
CA PHE A 163 -9.10 -7.65 -10.87
C PHE A 163 -7.75 -6.93 -11.04
N ARG A 164 -7.77 -5.70 -11.59
CA ARG A 164 -6.57 -4.86 -11.72
C ARG A 164 -5.89 -4.62 -10.37
N VAL A 165 -6.67 -4.29 -9.34
CA VAL A 165 -6.16 -4.08 -7.97
C VAL A 165 -5.59 -5.37 -7.40
N ALA A 166 -6.28 -6.51 -7.56
CA ALA A 166 -5.83 -7.81 -7.06
C ALA A 166 -4.48 -8.22 -7.67
N ILE A 167 -4.35 -8.12 -9.00
CA ILE A 167 -3.11 -8.45 -9.71
C ILE A 167 -1.99 -7.48 -9.32
N THR A 168 -2.28 -6.18 -9.17
CA THR A 168 -1.29 -5.18 -8.75
C THR A 168 -0.81 -5.44 -7.32
N ALA A 169 -1.71 -5.77 -6.39
CA ALA A 169 -1.35 -6.15 -5.03
C ALA A 169 -0.49 -7.42 -5.00
N GLY A 170 -0.85 -8.44 -5.80
CA GLY A 170 -0.04 -9.64 -5.97
C GLY A 170 1.36 -9.34 -6.51
N ALA A 171 1.47 -8.44 -7.49
CA ALA A 171 2.75 -8.00 -8.04
C ALA A 171 3.63 -7.27 -7.03
N ILE A 172 3.05 -6.43 -6.16
CA ILE A 172 3.77 -5.76 -5.06
C ILE A 172 4.33 -6.78 -4.07
N VAL A 173 3.51 -7.75 -3.66
CA VAL A 173 3.94 -8.82 -2.73
C VAL A 173 5.05 -9.67 -3.37
N PHE A 174 4.89 -10.03 -4.63
CA PHE A 174 5.85 -10.83 -5.37
C PHE A 174 7.18 -10.09 -5.58
N GLY A 175 7.15 -8.78 -5.89
CA GLY A 175 8.36 -7.96 -6.02
C GLY A 175 9.12 -7.83 -4.69
N LEU A 176 8.41 -7.65 -3.58
CA LEU A 176 9.04 -7.63 -2.25
C LEU A 176 9.66 -8.99 -1.89
N PHE A 177 9.00 -10.09 -2.25
CA PHE A 177 9.53 -11.43 -2.00
C PHE A 177 10.80 -11.69 -2.83
N THR A 178 10.74 -11.33 -4.11
CA THR A 178 11.86 -11.47 -5.06
C THR A 178 13.08 -10.65 -4.61
N ALA A 179 12.87 -9.47 -3.99
CA ALA A 179 13.95 -8.64 -3.45
C ALA A 179 14.80 -9.36 -2.39
N ARG A 180 14.30 -10.45 -1.78
CA ARG A 180 15.05 -11.25 -0.80
C ARG A 180 16.01 -12.25 -1.43
N ILE A 181 15.79 -12.64 -2.68
CA ILE A 181 16.57 -13.70 -3.36
C ILE A 181 18.07 -13.35 -3.45
N PRO A 182 18.48 -12.14 -3.89
CA PRO A 182 19.89 -11.80 -3.97
C PRO A 182 20.57 -11.83 -2.59
N PHE A 183 19.88 -11.39 -1.55
CA PHE A 183 20.39 -11.42 -0.17
C PHE A 183 20.46 -12.82 0.41
N ALA A 184 19.52 -13.70 0.06
CA ALA A 184 19.55 -15.10 0.45
C ALA A 184 20.71 -15.87 -0.20
N LEU A 185 21.12 -15.48 -1.41
CA LEU A 185 22.23 -16.09 -2.13
C LEU A 185 23.61 -15.52 -1.72
N LEU A 186 23.69 -14.24 -1.37
CA LEU A 186 24.94 -13.54 -1.05
C LEU A 186 25.25 -13.44 0.46
N GLY A 187 24.29 -13.71 1.34
CA GLY A 187 24.46 -13.59 2.79
C GLY A 187 24.79 -14.93 3.47
N PRO A 188 25.80 -15.02 4.35
CA PRO A 188 26.02 -16.22 5.14
C PRO A 188 24.82 -16.44 6.07
N VAL A 189 24.36 -17.70 6.12
CA VAL A 189 23.35 -18.24 7.04
C VAL A 189 23.57 -17.65 8.44
N HIS A 190 22.70 -16.72 8.86
CA HIS A 190 22.75 -16.23 10.23
C HIS A 190 22.24 -17.34 11.14
N SER A 191 23.20 -18.01 11.75
CA SER A 191 23.04 -18.97 12.84
C SER A 191 22.03 -18.46 13.86
N GLU A 192 21.01 -19.29 14.03
CA GLU A 192 20.22 -19.45 15.24
C GLU A 192 21.10 -19.23 16.49
N LYS A 193 20.74 -18.23 17.31
CA LYS A 193 21.04 -18.23 18.74
C LYS A 193 19.83 -17.69 19.48
N ASN A 194 18.99 -18.64 19.88
CA ASN A 194 18.22 -18.60 21.11
C ASN A 194 19.17 -18.30 22.29
N PRO A 195 18.67 -17.63 23.33
CA PRO A 195 18.13 -18.41 24.45
C PRO A 195 16.67 -18.10 24.77
#